data_AF-A0ABD4UCH5-F1
#
_entry.id   AF-A0ABD4UCH5-F1
#
_cell.length_a   1.000
_cell.length_b   1.000
_cell.length_c   1.000
_cell.angle_alpha   90.00
_cell.angle_beta   90.00
_cell.angle_gamma   90.00
#
_symmetry.space_group_name_H-M   'P 1'
#
loop_
_entity.id
_entity.type
_entity.pdbx_description
1 polymer ?
#
loop_
_entity_poly.entity_id
_entity_poly.type
_entity_poly.pdbx_seq_one_letter_code
_entity_poly.pdbx_strand_id
1 'polypeptide(L)'
;MFYSMMFNIDGGKEYRGISDGKTWNGWAMPFFTFEVACQFMEDHNKVAVHEKLVYDAASDSFLYETEDYPDDPERFEATVIDGVKYYGVGAGSWVWDGERIDA
;
A
#
# COMPACT_ATOMS: atom_id res chain seq x y z
N MET A 1 0.64 19.00 -0.12
CA MET A 1 0.40 18.87 1.33
C MET A 1 -0.03 17.43 1.55
N PHE A 2 0.60 16.72 2.48
CA PHE A 2 0.20 15.37 2.83
C PHE A 2 -0.71 15.40 4.06
N TYR A 3 -1.70 14.51 4.09
CA TYR A 3 -2.67 14.35 5.17
C TYR A 3 -2.45 13.03 5.87
N SER A 4 -2.60 13.00 7.19
CA SER A 4 -2.64 11.73 7.93
C SER A 4 -3.99 11.07 7.72
N MET A 5 -3.99 9.80 7.32
CA MET A 5 -5.23 9.06 7.03
C MET A 5 -5.18 7.62 7.55
N MET A 6 -6.35 7.05 7.81
CA MET A 6 -6.55 5.61 7.99
C MET A 6 -7.10 5.01 6.69
N PHE A 7 -6.54 3.88 6.28
CA PHE A 7 -6.90 3.21 5.04
C PHE A 7 -7.35 1.79 5.30
N ASN A 8 -8.37 1.33 4.59
CA ASN A 8 -8.80 -0.07 4.59
C ASN A 8 -9.25 -0.48 3.18
N ILE A 9 -9.42 -1.79 2.98
CA ILE A 9 -10.05 -2.37 1.80
C ILE A 9 -11.33 -3.06 2.29
N ASP A 10 -12.46 -2.73 1.67
CA ASP A 10 -13.78 -3.33 1.92
C ASP A 10 -14.19 -3.38 3.41
N GLY A 11 -13.87 -2.32 4.18
CA GLY A 11 -14.20 -2.26 5.62
C GLY A 11 -13.37 -3.21 6.49
N GLY A 12 -12.24 -3.71 5.96
CA GLY A 12 -11.30 -4.56 6.66
C GLY A 12 -10.48 -3.83 7.73
N LYS A 13 -9.36 -4.43 8.12
CA LYS A 13 -8.42 -3.81 9.07
C LYS A 13 -7.90 -2.48 8.52
N GLU A 14 -7.76 -1.51 9.41
CA GLU A 14 -7.26 -0.18 9.07
C GLU A 14 -5.74 -0.05 9.26
N TYR A 15 -5.10 0.68 8.35
CA TYR A 15 -3.67 0.93 8.31
C TYR A 15 -3.38 2.42 8.23
N ARG A 16 -2.47 2.91 9.08
CA ARG A 16 -2.15 4.34 9.15
C ARG A 16 -1.17 4.69 8.04
N GLY A 17 -1.50 5.69 7.24
CA GLY A 17 -0.61 6.20 6.21
C GLY A 17 -0.78 7.70 6.00
N ILE A 18 -0.25 8.17 4.88
CA ILE A 18 -0.47 9.53 4.39
C ILE A 18 -1.02 9.51 2.96
N SER A 19 -1.62 10.63 2.54
CA SER A 19 -2.04 10.84 1.15
C SER A 19 -1.73 12.26 0.70
N ASP A 20 -1.40 12.44 -0.57
CA ASP A 20 -1.32 13.76 -1.22
C ASP A 20 -2.70 14.30 -1.65
N GLY A 21 -3.77 13.56 -1.34
CA GLY A 21 -5.17 13.89 -1.68
C GLY A 21 -5.58 13.45 -3.08
N LYS A 22 -4.69 12.84 -3.87
CA LYS A 22 -5.08 12.26 -5.15
C LYS A 22 -5.87 10.97 -4.95
N THR A 23 -6.70 10.70 -5.93
CA THR A 23 -7.50 9.48 -6.02
C THR A 23 -7.32 8.83 -7.38
N TRP A 24 -7.55 7.53 -7.43
CA TRP A 24 -7.64 6.75 -8.66
C TRP A 24 -9.05 6.18 -8.76
N ASN A 25 -9.82 6.59 -9.78
CA ASN A 25 -11.24 6.24 -9.93
C ASN A 25 -12.10 6.52 -8.69
N GLY A 26 -11.73 7.53 -7.90
CA GLY A 26 -12.41 7.89 -6.65
C GLY A 26 -11.86 7.21 -5.40
N TRP A 27 -11.01 6.19 -5.55
CA TRP A 27 -10.37 5.49 -4.44
C TRP A 27 -9.11 6.18 -3.96
N ALA A 28 -8.84 6.09 -2.68
CA ALA A 28 -7.70 6.74 -2.06
C ALA A 28 -6.37 6.13 -2.55
N MET A 29 -5.32 6.94 -2.54
CA MET A 29 -3.96 6.50 -2.88
C MET A 29 -3.08 6.62 -1.63
N PRO A 30 -2.88 5.52 -0.88
CA PRO A 30 -2.12 5.57 0.36
C PRO A 30 -0.61 5.59 0.11
N PHE A 31 0.11 6.14 1.08
CA PHE A 31 1.54 5.97 1.26
C PHE A 31 1.80 5.50 2.69
N PHE A 32 2.36 4.29 2.84
CA PHE A 32 2.61 3.67 4.14
C PHE A 32 4.09 3.71 4.51
N THR A 33 4.43 3.81 5.79
CA THR A 33 5.82 3.57 6.21
C THR A 33 6.20 2.11 5.97
N PHE A 34 7.50 1.79 6.00
CA PHE A 34 7.96 0.41 5.84
C PHE A 34 7.26 -0.54 6.84
N GLU A 35 7.17 -0.14 8.10
CA GLU A 35 6.57 -0.95 9.16
C GLU A 35 5.09 -1.24 8.90
N VAL A 36 4.33 -0.23 8.46
CA VAL A 36 2.90 -0.41 8.15
C VAL A 36 2.70 -1.23 6.89
N ALA A 37 3.53 -1.02 5.86
CA ALA A 37 3.49 -1.81 4.63
C ALA A 37 3.82 -3.29 4.91
N CYS A 38 4.79 -3.59 5.79
CA CYS A 38 5.05 -4.96 6.25
C CYS A 38 3.88 -5.56 7.03
N GLN A 39 3.23 -4.79 7.91
CA GLN A 39 2.03 -5.27 8.61
C GLN A 39 0.91 -5.62 7.63
N PHE A 40 0.64 -4.75 6.67
CA PHE A 40 -0.35 -5.02 5.62
C PHE A 40 0.03 -6.26 4.81
N MET A 41 1.30 -6.38 4.39
CA MET A 41 1.83 -7.54 3.66
C MET A 41 1.60 -8.85 4.42
N GLU A 42 1.94 -8.89 5.72
CA GLU A 42 1.74 -10.06 6.56
C GLU A 42 0.25 -10.42 6.71
N ASP A 43 -0.62 -9.43 6.88
CA ASP A 43 -2.05 -9.64 7.05
C ASP A 43 -2.73 -10.07 5.75
N HIS A 44 -2.38 -9.44 4.62
CA HIS A 44 -2.78 -9.85 3.28
C HIS A 44 -2.41 -11.32 3.01
N ASN A 45 -1.15 -11.68 3.24
CA ASN A 45 -0.63 -13.03 2.94
C ASN A 45 -1.18 -14.13 3.87
N LYS A 46 -1.83 -13.79 5.00
CA LYS A 46 -2.51 -14.79 5.86
C LYS A 46 -3.80 -15.30 5.23
N VAL A 47 -4.45 -14.50 4.38
CA VAL A 47 -5.76 -14.82 3.79
C VAL A 47 -5.69 -15.03 2.28
N ALA A 48 -4.69 -14.45 1.61
CA ALA A 48 -4.43 -14.66 0.20
C ALA A 48 -4.01 -16.10 -0.11
N VAL A 49 -4.57 -16.67 -1.20
CA VAL A 49 -4.30 -18.05 -1.62
C VAL A 49 -3.48 -18.11 -2.91
N HIS A 50 -3.83 -17.28 -3.90
CA HIS A 50 -3.25 -17.29 -5.26
C HIS A 50 -2.39 -16.05 -5.56
N GLU A 51 -2.23 -15.17 -4.58
CA GLU A 51 -1.43 -13.96 -4.68
C GLU A 51 -0.60 -13.75 -3.42
N LYS A 52 0.51 -13.02 -3.54
CA LYS A 52 1.38 -12.68 -2.41
C LYS A 52 1.93 -11.28 -2.58
N LEU A 53 2.04 -10.59 -1.46
CA LEU A 53 2.85 -9.38 -1.36
C LEU A 53 4.20 -9.73 -0.73
N VAL A 54 5.30 -9.37 -1.37
CA VAL A 54 6.67 -9.68 -0.90
C VAL A 54 7.50 -8.40 -0.92
N TYR A 55 8.29 -8.17 0.12
CA TYR A 55 9.27 -7.08 0.10
C TYR A 55 10.58 -7.54 -0.54
N ASP A 56 11.00 -6.87 -1.60
CA ASP A 56 12.31 -7.07 -2.23
C ASP A 56 13.30 -5.99 -1.77
N ALA A 57 14.25 -6.39 -0.95
CA ALA A 57 15.29 -5.51 -0.42
C ALA A 57 16.28 -5.03 -1.49
N ALA A 58 16.44 -5.75 -2.60
CA ALA A 58 17.38 -5.36 -3.66
C ALA A 58 16.87 -4.13 -4.43
N SER A 59 15.57 -4.07 -4.67
CA SER A 59 14.90 -2.96 -5.35
C SER A 59 14.16 -1.98 -4.43
N ASP A 60 14.18 -2.20 -3.11
CA ASP A 60 13.51 -1.34 -2.12
C ASP A 60 12.03 -1.14 -2.46
N SER A 61 11.33 -2.26 -2.72
CA SER A 61 9.97 -2.28 -3.26
C SER A 61 9.14 -3.40 -2.66
N PHE A 62 7.82 -3.21 -2.61
CA PHE A 62 6.87 -4.32 -2.43
C PHE A 62 6.42 -4.85 -3.79
N LEU A 63 6.40 -6.16 -3.94
CA LEU A 63 6.03 -6.88 -5.15
C LEU A 63 4.73 -7.64 -4.90
N TYR A 64 3.71 -7.37 -5.68
CA TYR A 64 2.48 -8.14 -5.71
C TYR A 64 2.57 -9.18 -6.83
N GLU A 65 2.71 -10.43 -6.41
CA GLU A 65 2.86 -11.61 -7.27
C GLU A 65 1.52 -12.34 -7.35
N THR A 66 1.11 -12.74 -8.55
CA THR A 66 -0.07 -13.58 -8.77
C THR A 66 0.31 -14.83 -9.54
N GLU A 67 -0.44 -15.92 -9.34
CA GLU A 67 -0.22 -17.16 -10.10
C GLU A 67 -0.49 -16.99 -11.61
N ASP A 68 -1.34 -16.03 -12.00
CA ASP A 68 -1.68 -15.75 -13.40
C ASP A 68 -0.53 -15.06 -14.16
N TYR A 69 0.29 -14.26 -13.46
CA TYR A 69 1.38 -13.47 -14.04
C TYR A 69 2.66 -13.56 -13.18
N PRO A 70 3.27 -14.76 -13.04
CA PRO A 70 4.37 -14.98 -12.11
C PRO A 70 5.66 -14.25 -12.49
N ASP A 71 5.83 -13.87 -13.76
CA ASP A 71 7.03 -13.19 -14.26
C ASP A 71 6.85 -11.65 -14.38
N ASP A 72 5.67 -11.12 -14.03
CA ASP A 72 5.35 -9.69 -14.15
C ASP A 72 4.65 -9.18 -12.87
N PRO A 73 5.34 -9.20 -11.71
CA PRO A 73 4.76 -8.71 -10.47
C PRO A 73 4.56 -7.19 -10.51
N GLU A 74 3.43 -6.75 -9.96
CA GLU A 74 3.21 -5.32 -9.76
C GLU A 74 4.15 -4.79 -8.67
N ARG A 75 4.81 -3.67 -8.95
CA ARG A 75 5.86 -3.10 -8.10
C ARG A 75 5.42 -1.79 -7.47
N PHE A 76 5.54 -1.73 -6.14
CA PHE A 76 5.33 -0.53 -5.33
C PHE A 76 6.67 -0.07 -4.75
N GLU A 77 7.36 0.80 -5.49
CA GLU A 77 8.68 1.33 -5.12
C GLU A 77 8.60 2.31 -3.95
N ALA A 78 9.69 2.38 -3.18
CA ALA A 78 9.89 3.40 -2.17
C ALA A 78 9.82 4.82 -2.76
N THR A 79 9.08 5.69 -2.09
CA THR A 79 9.03 7.13 -2.37
C THR A 79 9.46 7.90 -1.12
N VAL A 80 10.37 8.87 -1.26
CA VAL A 80 10.80 9.73 -0.16
C VAL A 80 9.93 10.98 -0.11
N ILE A 81 9.25 11.19 1.01
CA ILE A 81 8.39 12.35 1.28
C ILE A 81 8.92 13.00 2.56
N ASP A 82 9.35 14.27 2.45
CA ASP A 82 9.92 15.04 3.56
C ASP A 82 11.04 14.32 4.34
N GLY A 83 11.86 13.54 3.63
CA GLY A 83 12.99 12.78 4.20
C GLY A 83 12.61 11.44 4.83
N VAL A 84 11.31 11.07 4.81
CA VAL A 84 10.82 9.78 5.30
C VAL A 84 10.43 8.89 4.10
N LYS A 85 10.77 7.61 4.18
CA LYS A 85 10.46 6.63 3.14
C LYS A 85 9.05 6.08 3.32
N TYR A 86 8.28 6.08 2.23
CA TYR A 86 6.94 5.51 2.15
C TYR A 86 6.77 4.60 0.94
N TYR A 87 5.74 3.77 0.95
CA TYR A 87 5.42 2.82 -0.11
C TYR A 87 3.94 2.95 -0.47
N GLY A 88 3.68 3.15 -1.77
CA GLY A 88 2.33 3.27 -2.31
C GLY A 88 1.70 1.91 -2.60
N VAL A 89 1.64 1.01 -1.60
CA VAL A 89 1.15 -0.37 -1.80
C VAL A 89 -0.31 -0.36 -2.23
N GLY A 90 -0.58 -0.82 -3.45
CA GLY A 90 -1.92 -0.79 -4.07
C GLY A 90 -2.41 0.60 -4.48
N ALA A 91 -1.60 1.65 -4.35
CA ALA A 91 -2.00 3.02 -4.68
C ALA A 91 -2.14 3.17 -6.20
N GLY A 92 -3.37 3.38 -6.68
CA GLY A 92 -3.67 3.45 -8.12
C GLY A 92 -3.97 2.10 -8.78
N SER A 93 -4.07 1.05 -7.98
CA SER A 93 -4.29 -0.32 -8.45
C SER A 93 -5.39 -1.03 -7.68
N TRP A 94 -5.50 -0.74 -6.38
CA TRP A 94 -6.48 -1.33 -5.49
C TRP A 94 -7.48 -0.29 -4.99
N VAL A 95 -8.57 -0.82 -4.45
CA VAL A 95 -9.72 -0.06 -3.97
C VAL A 95 -9.52 0.23 -2.49
N TRP A 96 -8.82 1.33 -2.20
CA TRP A 96 -8.60 1.82 -0.84
C TRP A 96 -9.65 2.85 -0.44
N ASP A 97 -10.35 2.58 0.67
CA ASP A 97 -11.05 3.61 1.42
C ASP A 97 -10.06 4.39 2.28
N GLY A 98 -10.35 5.68 2.52
CA GLY A 98 -9.48 6.56 3.28
C GLY A 98 -10.25 7.57 4.13
N GLU A 99 -9.94 7.64 5.42
CA GLU A 99 -10.49 8.62 6.36
C GLU A 99 -9.37 9.50 6.93
N ARG A 100 -9.58 10.83 6.96
CA ARG A 100 -8.61 11.77 7.58
C ARG A 100 -8.64 11.65 9.09
N ILE A 101 -7.45 11.71 9.70
CA ILE A 101 -7.27 11.65 11.15
C ILE A 101 -6.49 12.84 11.73
N ASP A 102 -6.13 13.81 10.88
CA ASP A 102 -5.68 15.12 11.31
C ASP A 102 -6.89 16.06 11.50
N ALA A 103 -6.93 16.73 12.65
CA ALA A 103 -7.98 17.68 13.05
C ALA A 103 -7.77 19.07 12.45
#